data_AF-A0A9P0TEA7-F1
#
_entry.id   AF-A0A9P0TEA7-F1
#
_cell.length_a   1.000
_cell.length_b   1.000
_cell.length_c   1.000
_cell.angle_alpha   90.00
_cell.angle_beta   90.00
_cell.angle_gamma   90.00
#
_symmetry.space_group_name_H-M   'P 1'
#
loop_
_entity.id
_entity.type
_entity.pdbx_description
1 polymer ?
#
loop_
_entity_poly.entity_id
_entity_poly.type
_entity_poly.pdbx_seq_one_letter_code
_entity_poly.pdbx_strand_id
1 'polypeptide(L)'
;MKSYILCFLGEGKCTPEGNDISKWIPDAVGNTCQNCSDKQKVLVAKMIKTMMDEHKEDWEKLKSKYDPEHTHAEELKQFVEKHLP
;
A
#
# COMPACT_ATOMS: atom_id res chain seq x y z
N MET A 1 3.68 -12.22 2.64
CA MET A 1 2.90 -11.11 2.06
C MET A 1 1.41 -11.21 2.31
N LYS A 2 0.73 -12.33 1.98
CA LYS A 2 -0.73 -12.49 2.16
C LYS A 2 -1.27 -12.08 3.53
N SER A 3 -0.60 -12.42 4.62
CA SER A 3 -0.98 -11.99 5.98
C SER A 3 -0.94 -10.47 6.19
N TYR A 4 0.02 -9.78 5.56
CA TYR A 4 0.08 -8.31 5.58
C TYR A 4 -1.10 -7.72 4.80
N ILE A 5 -1.43 -8.29 3.64
CA ILE A 5 -2.56 -7.79 2.84
C ILE A 5 -3.88 -7.97 3.58
N LEU A 6 -4.10 -9.14 4.21
CA LEU A 6 -5.28 -9.36 5.07
C LEU A 6 -5.34 -8.38 6.25
N CYS A 7 -4.19 -8.08 6.86
CA CYS A 7 -4.08 -7.04 7.89
C CYS A 7 -4.47 -5.66 7.33
N PHE A 8 -3.98 -5.28 6.15
CA PHE A 8 -4.31 -4.00 5.52
C PHE A 8 -5.78 -3.93 5.11
N LEU A 9 -6.38 -5.06 4.74
CA LEU A 9 -7.82 -5.18 4.48
C LEU A 9 -8.66 -5.21 5.76
N GLY A 10 -8.05 -5.31 6.96
CA GLY A 10 -8.78 -5.48 8.22
C GLY A 10 -9.45 -6.85 8.36
N GLU A 11 -9.06 -7.83 7.54
CA GLU A 11 -9.61 -9.19 7.48
C GLU A 11 -8.73 -10.22 8.22
N GLY A 12 -7.63 -9.77 8.83
CA GLY A 12 -6.68 -10.66 9.50
C GLY A 12 -5.85 -9.95 10.58
N LYS A 13 -5.11 -10.76 11.34
CA LYS A 13 -4.20 -10.26 12.37
C LYS A 13 -2.99 -9.57 11.72
N CYS A 14 -2.63 -8.41 12.24
CA CYS A 14 -1.40 -7.72 11.88
C CYS A 14 -0.22 -8.22 12.74
N THR A 15 0.96 -8.38 12.12
CA THR A 15 2.22 -8.44 12.89
C THR A 15 2.52 -7.06 13.49
N PRO A 16 3.43 -6.93 14.46
CA PRO A 16 3.86 -5.62 14.97
C PRO A 16 4.28 -4.68 13.84
N GLU A 17 5.07 -5.15 12.87
CA GLU A 17 5.47 -4.37 11.70
C GLU A 17 4.26 -4.03 10.81
N GLY A 18 3.38 -5.02 10.60
CA GLY A 18 2.17 -4.84 9.81
C GLY A 18 1.22 -3.78 10.37
N ASN A 19 1.16 -3.61 11.68
CA ASN A 19 0.31 -2.60 12.33
C ASN A 19 0.75 -1.17 12.04
N ASP A 20 2.04 -0.93 11.84
CA ASP A 20 2.51 0.41 11.50
C ASP A 20 2.34 0.68 10.01
N ILE A 21 2.61 -0.32 9.17
CA ILE A 21 2.47 -0.23 7.72
C ILE A 21 1.00 -0.08 7.31
N SER A 22 0.08 -0.75 8.03
CA SER A 22 -1.37 -0.66 7.77
C SER A 22 -1.93 0.76 7.92
N LYS A 23 -1.23 1.65 8.63
CA LYS A 23 -1.60 3.06 8.77
C LYS A 23 -1.18 3.90 7.56
N TRP A 24 -0.10 3.51 6.87
CA TRP A 24 0.47 4.27 5.75
C TRP A 24 0.00 3.78 4.39
N ILE A 25 -0.38 2.51 4.27
CA ILE A 25 -0.89 1.96 3.00
C ILE A 25 -2.15 2.68 2.52
N PRO A 26 -3.17 2.96 3.35
CA PRO A 26 -4.33 3.75 2.94
C PRO A 26 -3.96 5.16 2.48
N ASP A 27 -3.05 5.84 3.19
CA ASP A 27 -2.56 7.18 2.82
C ASP A 27 -1.77 7.16 1.50
N ALA A 28 -1.01 6.10 1.24
CA ALA A 28 -0.33 5.90 -0.04
C ALA A 28 -1.32 5.71 -1.18
N VAL A 29 -2.32 4.84 -0.99
CA VAL A 29 -3.30 4.51 -2.04
C VAL A 29 -4.24 5.69 -2.33
N GLY A 30 -4.69 6.41 -1.31
CA GLY A 30 -5.64 7.50 -1.47
C GLY A 30 -5.02 8.90 -1.61
N ASN A 31 -3.76 9.10 -1.22
CA ASN A 31 -3.13 10.43 -1.21
C ASN A 31 -1.60 10.39 -1.39
N THR A 32 -1.06 9.34 -2.02
CA THR A 32 0.37 9.27 -2.39
C THR A 32 1.34 9.46 -1.19
N CYS A 33 0.92 9.03 0.01
CA CYS A 33 1.77 8.95 1.21
C CYS A 33 2.33 10.33 1.62
N GLN A 34 1.53 11.39 1.50
CA GLN A 34 1.94 12.76 1.83
C GLN A 34 2.43 12.91 3.28
N ASN A 35 1.90 12.09 4.20
CA ASN A 35 2.26 12.14 5.63
C ASN A 35 3.41 11.19 6.01
N CYS A 36 3.98 10.49 5.03
CA CYS A 36 5.03 9.51 5.25
C CYS A 36 6.43 10.17 5.26
N SER A 37 7.27 9.78 6.23
CA SER A 37 8.71 10.05 6.19
C SER A 37 9.39 9.31 5.03
N ASP A 38 10.58 9.73 4.63
CA ASP A 38 11.29 9.13 3.49
C ASP A 38 11.55 7.62 3.68
N LYS A 39 11.85 7.20 4.91
CA LYS A 39 12.00 5.77 5.24
C LYS A 39 10.69 4.99 5.06
N GLN A 40 9.57 5.59 5.47
CA GLN A 40 8.25 4.98 5.30
C GLN A 40 7.88 4.89 3.82
N LYS A 41 8.15 5.94 3.03
CA LYS A 41 7.87 5.95 1.59
C LYS A 41 8.55 4.80 0.86
N VAL A 42 9.83 4.56 1.13
CA VAL A 42 10.58 3.43 0.54
C VAL A 42 9.96 2.08 0.91
N LEU A 43 9.62 1.91 2.19
CA LEU A 43 9.05 0.66 2.67
C LEU A 43 7.64 0.40 2.12
N VAL A 44 6.81 1.43 2.06
CA VAL A 44 5.46 1.39 1.49
C VAL A 44 5.51 1.15 -0.01
N ALA A 45 6.40 1.83 -0.76
CA ALA A 45 6.59 1.61 -2.18
C ALA A 45 6.98 0.15 -2.48
N LYS A 46 7.91 -0.43 -1.70
CA LYS A 46 8.28 -1.84 -1.83
C LYS A 46 7.09 -2.78 -1.60
N MET A 47 6.32 -2.56 -0.53
CA MET A 47 5.13 -3.37 -0.23
C MET A 47 4.09 -3.28 -1.35
N ILE A 48 3.80 -2.07 -1.82
CA ILE A 48 2.84 -1.84 -2.91
C ILE A 48 3.30 -2.52 -4.19
N LYS A 49 4.57 -2.37 -4.56
CA LYS A 49 5.13 -3.04 -5.75
C LYS A 49 4.98 -4.55 -5.67
N THR A 50 5.33 -5.15 -4.53
CA THR A 50 5.14 -6.59 -4.29
C THR A 50 3.66 -7.00 -4.41
N MET A 51 2.71 -6.20 -3.91
CA MET A 51 1.28 -6.48 -4.09
C MET A 51 0.85 -6.43 -5.57
N MET A 52 1.31 -5.40 -6.30
CA MET A 52 0.99 -5.21 -7.73
C MET A 52 1.54 -6.33 -8.60
N ASP A 53 2.74 -6.84 -8.29
CA ASP A 53 3.42 -7.85 -9.10
C ASP A 53 2.94 -9.27 -8.79
N GLU A 54 2.87 -9.62 -7.50
CA GLU A 54 2.71 -11.00 -7.03
C GLU A 54 1.31 -11.31 -6.49
N HIS A 55 0.52 -10.28 -6.12
CA HIS A 55 -0.77 -10.44 -5.44
C HIS A 55 -1.88 -9.58 -6.05
N LYS A 56 -2.01 -9.61 -7.38
CA LYS A 56 -2.91 -8.75 -8.16
C LYS A 56 -4.36 -8.75 -7.66
N GLU A 57 -4.95 -9.91 -7.39
CA GLU A 57 -6.33 -9.99 -6.92
C GLU A 57 -6.54 -9.31 -5.56
N ASP A 58 -5.62 -9.50 -4.63
CA ASP A 58 -5.69 -8.87 -3.32
C ASP A 58 -5.35 -7.37 -3.40
N TRP A 59 -4.48 -6.97 -4.33
CA TRP A 59 -4.20 -5.57 -4.65
C TRP A 59 -5.44 -4.86 -5.19
N GLU A 60 -6.19 -5.47 -6.10
CA GLU A 60 -7.45 -4.90 -6.60
C GLU A 60 -8.45 -4.66 -5.46
N LYS A 61 -8.62 -5.63 -4.54
CA LYS A 61 -9.48 -5.45 -3.36
C LYS A 61 -9.04 -4.28 -2.49
N LEU A 62 -7.74 -4.16 -2.26
CA LEU A 62 -7.18 -3.11 -1.42
C LEU A 62 -7.36 -1.73 -2.07
N LYS A 63 -7.12 -1.62 -3.38
CA LYS A 63 -7.45 -0.41 -4.16
C LYS A 63 -8.93 -0.08 -4.08
N SER A 64 -9.84 -1.02 -4.37
CA SER A 64 -11.28 -0.75 -4.30
C SER A 64 -11.74 -0.33 -2.89
N LYS A 65 -11.02 -0.70 -1.84
CA LYS A 65 -11.30 -0.27 -0.47
C LYS A 65 -10.85 1.15 -0.17
N TYR A 66 -9.69 1.57 -0.69
CA TYR A 66 -9.02 2.83 -0.29
C TYR A 66 -8.97 3.92 -1.37
N ASP A 67 -9.13 3.54 -2.64
CA ASP A 67 -9.29 4.42 -3.81
C ASP A 67 -10.41 3.85 -4.72
N PRO A 68 -11.68 3.87 -4.27
CA PRO A 68 -12.82 3.33 -5.02
C PRO A 68 -13.11 4.11 -6.31
N GLU A 69 -12.70 5.38 -6.39
CA GLU A 69 -12.90 6.24 -7.56
C GLU A 69 -11.74 6.13 -8.57
N HIS A 70 -10.68 5.38 -8.23
CA HIS A 70 -9.49 5.17 -9.06
C HIS A 70 -8.81 6.48 -9.48
N THR A 71 -8.88 7.52 -8.66
CA THR A 71 -8.39 8.86 -9.01
C THR A 71 -6.88 8.99 -8.86
N HIS A 72 -6.24 8.13 -8.08
CA HIS A 72 -4.82 8.27 -7.70
C HIS A 72 -3.91 7.20 -8.30
N ALA A 73 -4.42 6.37 -9.22
CA ALA A 73 -3.68 5.22 -9.75
C ALA A 73 -2.34 5.60 -10.43
N GLU A 74 -2.32 6.68 -11.20
CA GLU A 74 -1.11 7.14 -11.91
C GLU A 74 -0.09 7.76 -10.95
N GLU A 75 -0.54 8.59 -10.02
CA GLU A 75 0.31 9.23 -9.00
C GLU A 75 0.93 8.19 -8.06
N LEU A 76 0.14 7.19 -7.68
CA LEU A 76 0.59 6.05 -6.90
C LEU A 76 1.66 5.25 -7.64
N LYS A 77 1.49 5.01 -8.94
CA LYS A 77 2.49 4.32 -9.76
C LYS A 77 3.80 5.12 -9.80
N GLN A 78 3.73 6.42 -10.04
CA GLN A 78 4.90 7.30 -10.01
C GLN A 78 5.58 7.33 -8.64
N PHE A 79 4.79 7.34 -7.56
CA PHE A 79 5.31 7.24 -6.20
C PHE A 79 6.07 5.94 -5.98
N VAL A 80 5.54 4.81 -6.43
CA VAL A 80 6.19 3.51 -6.32
C VAL A 80 7.50 3.52 -7.10
N GLU A 81 7.49 3.92 -8.37
CA GLU A 81 8.70 3.99 -9.21
C GLU A 81 9.78 4.92 -8.62
N LYS A 82 9.37 6.05 -8.04
CA LYS A 82 10.30 7.04 -7.46
C LYS A 82 10.97 6.56 -6.16
N HIS A 83 10.28 5.76 -5.35
CA HIS A 83 10.75 5.35 -4.02
C HIS A 83 11.11 3.88 -3.93
N LEU A 84 11.09 3.15 -5.05
CA LEU A 84 11.69 1.82 -5.15
C LEU A 84 13.22 1.95 -5.13
N PRO A 85 13.92 1.22 -4.23
CA PRO A 85 15.37 1.17 -4.21
C PRO A 85 15.95 0.30 -5.34
#